data_AF-A0A8H4ZL96-F1
#
_entry.id   AF-A0A8H4ZL96-F1
#
_cell.length_a   1.000
_cell.length_b   1.000
_cell.length_c   1.000
_cell.angle_alpha   90.00
_cell.angle_beta   90.00
_cell.angle_gamma   90.00
#
_symmetry.space_group_name_H-M   'P 1'
#
loop_
_entity.id
_entity.type
_entity.pdbx_description
1 polymer ?
#
loop_
_entity_poly.entity_id
_entity_poly.type
_entity_poly.pdbx_seq_one_letter_code
_entity_poly.pdbx_strand_id
1 'polypeptide(L)'
;MADTSGIDFGNETAKDTLRIVLDMIHGKEVVNYEDFSPRLLFYILEVHAWLGHPKAIYSNCTLPTAIGTQGAPFSPFFDKEAISRCIFGMARKDKYLYRVKDWLLLALVAEKLRLQDVMQLIRDNLCLFCRADKRELPEEARDCIKDRDWARIQNLGLIDNALLSKREFYVDKIFKGLRLLSHQVLYFNGGILPNESIFNTYQDYRVAACSYCRSLSSDEFHRELISARLWPLCAETYQERVIDLLHAIRDMEERTLVRGHCNQLTHLYDHLRQICAEPER
;
A
#
# COMPACT_ATOMS: atom_id res chain seq x y z
N MET A 1 22.84 -13.91 20.13
CA MET A 1 23.16 -14.85 19.04
C MET A 1 22.39 -14.38 17.82
N ALA A 2 23.06 -14.15 16.69
CA ALA A 2 22.39 -13.69 15.47
C ALA A 2 21.35 -14.75 15.07
N ASP A 3 20.10 -14.33 14.87
CA ASP A 3 19.00 -15.20 14.45
C ASP A 3 19.26 -15.67 13.01
N THR A 4 19.88 -16.85 12.89
CA THR A 4 20.34 -17.43 11.61
C THR A 4 19.21 -17.99 10.75
N SER A 5 17.93 -17.77 11.09
CA SER A 5 16.82 -18.48 10.47
C SER A 5 16.22 -17.77 9.23
N GLY A 6 16.57 -16.50 8.98
CA GLY A 6 15.87 -15.58 8.06
C GLY A 6 15.76 -16.00 6.59
N ILE A 7 16.77 -16.67 6.06
CA ILE A 7 17.04 -16.75 4.63
C ILE A 7 16.87 -18.18 4.15
N ASP A 8 16.02 -18.37 3.15
CA ASP A 8 15.86 -19.64 2.47
C ASP A 8 16.86 -19.72 1.30
N PHE A 9 18.05 -20.29 1.55
CA PHE A 9 19.08 -20.47 0.51
C PHE A 9 18.69 -21.51 -0.56
N GLY A 10 17.55 -22.19 -0.41
CA GLY A 10 16.93 -22.96 -1.49
C GLY A 10 16.25 -22.08 -2.55
N ASN A 11 16.04 -20.79 -2.26
CA ASN A 11 15.48 -19.81 -3.17
C ASN A 11 16.58 -19.17 -4.05
N GLU A 12 16.41 -19.15 -5.37
CA GLU A 12 17.37 -18.51 -6.30
C GLU A 12 17.60 -17.03 -5.97
N THR A 13 16.58 -16.32 -5.50
CA THR A 13 16.72 -14.92 -5.04
C THR A 13 17.70 -14.78 -3.87
N ALA A 14 17.82 -15.78 -2.98
CA ALA A 14 18.79 -15.75 -1.89
C ALA A 14 20.23 -15.97 -2.38
N LYS A 15 20.42 -16.77 -3.43
CA LYS A 15 21.74 -16.96 -4.08
C LYS A 15 22.17 -15.69 -4.84
N ASP A 16 21.25 -15.09 -5.59
CA ASP A 16 21.48 -13.79 -6.24
C ASP A 16 21.80 -12.70 -5.21
N THR A 17 21.11 -12.72 -4.06
CA THR A 17 21.40 -11.81 -2.94
C THR A 17 22.84 -11.97 -2.46
N LEU A 18 23.29 -13.21 -2.19
CA LEU A 18 24.65 -13.47 -1.74
C LEU A 18 25.68 -12.92 -2.72
N ARG A 19 25.48 -13.14 -4.03
CA ARG A 19 26.35 -12.59 -5.07
C ARG A 19 26.38 -11.07 -5.02
N ILE A 20 25.22 -10.42 -4.99
CA ILE A 20 25.11 -8.94 -4.93
C ILE A 20 25.82 -8.39 -3.69
N VAL A 21 25.59 -8.98 -2.51
CA VAL A 21 26.23 -8.51 -1.26
C VAL A 21 27.75 -8.73 -1.31
N LEU A 22 28.22 -9.84 -1.87
CA LEU A 22 29.65 -10.07 -2.09
C LEU A 22 30.23 -9.04 -3.07
N ASP A 23 29.57 -8.75 -4.17
CA ASP A 23 30.04 -7.77 -5.16
C ASP A 23 30.08 -6.34 -4.58
N MET A 24 29.10 -5.98 -3.74
CA MET A 24 29.10 -4.74 -2.94
C MET A 24 30.30 -4.69 -1.98
N ILE A 25 30.56 -5.75 -1.21
CA ILE A 25 31.67 -5.82 -0.26
C ILE A 25 33.02 -5.69 -0.98
N HIS A 26 33.16 -6.28 -2.17
CA HIS A 26 34.38 -6.22 -2.96
C HIS A 26 34.50 -4.97 -3.84
N GLY A 27 33.56 -4.02 -3.75
CA GLY A 27 33.58 -2.74 -4.48
C GLY A 27 33.49 -2.88 -5.99
N LYS A 28 32.87 -3.95 -6.50
CA LYS A 28 32.89 -4.30 -7.92
C LYS A 28 31.79 -3.64 -8.77
N GLU A 29 30.68 -3.19 -8.17
CA GLU A 29 29.56 -2.61 -8.92
C GLU A 29 28.86 -1.44 -8.21
N VAL A 30 28.36 -0.51 -9.04
CA VAL A 30 27.30 0.43 -8.63
C VAL A 30 26.00 -0.36 -8.58
N VAL A 31 25.42 -0.47 -7.40
CA VAL A 31 24.18 -1.22 -7.20
C VAL A 31 23.02 -0.46 -7.84
N ASN A 32 22.42 -1.02 -8.89
CA ASN A 32 21.17 -0.50 -9.42
C ASN A 32 19.99 -1.09 -8.65
N TYR A 33 19.36 -0.28 -7.79
CA TYR A 33 18.21 -0.70 -7.00
C TYR A 33 16.91 -0.74 -7.80
N GLU A 34 16.83 -0.14 -9.00
CA GLU A 34 15.55 0.05 -9.73
C GLU A 34 14.82 -1.24 -10.09
N ASP A 35 15.54 -2.35 -10.27
CA ASP A 35 14.99 -3.65 -10.64
C ASP A 35 14.83 -4.62 -9.45
N PHE A 36 15.06 -4.14 -8.22
CA PHE A 36 15.03 -5.01 -7.05
C PHE A 36 13.61 -5.37 -6.66
N SER A 37 13.38 -6.63 -6.29
CA SER A 37 12.11 -7.03 -5.67
C SER A 37 12.13 -6.75 -4.16
N PRO A 38 10.96 -6.61 -3.50
CA PRO A 38 10.90 -6.51 -2.05
C PRO A 38 11.63 -7.62 -1.30
N ARG A 39 11.52 -8.85 -1.81
CA ARG A 39 12.20 -10.02 -1.25
C ARG A 39 13.72 -9.95 -1.41
N LEU A 40 14.20 -9.44 -2.54
CA LEU A 40 15.63 -9.19 -2.75
C LEU A 40 16.15 -8.12 -1.79
N LEU A 41 15.46 -6.99 -1.65
CA LEU A 41 15.83 -5.93 -0.69
C LEU A 41 15.89 -6.46 0.75
N PHE A 42 14.89 -7.26 1.14
CA PHE A 42 14.86 -7.92 2.45
C PHE A 42 16.07 -8.83 2.65
N TYR A 43 16.32 -9.74 1.70
CA TYR A 43 17.46 -10.65 1.80
C TYR A 43 18.80 -9.93 1.79
N ILE A 44 18.98 -8.86 1.00
CA ILE A 44 20.22 -8.07 1.00
C ILE A 44 20.55 -7.58 2.42
N LEU A 45 19.55 -7.05 3.12
CA LEU A 45 19.72 -6.57 4.48
C LEU A 45 19.90 -7.70 5.51
N GLU A 46 19.30 -8.87 5.30
CA GLU A 46 19.50 -10.05 6.16
C GLU A 46 20.88 -10.68 5.97
N VAL A 47 21.33 -10.88 4.73
CA VAL A 47 22.67 -11.40 4.41
C VAL A 47 23.74 -10.46 4.96
N HIS A 48 23.58 -9.15 4.76
CA HIS A 48 24.51 -8.18 5.31
C HIS A 48 24.58 -8.22 6.84
N ALA A 49 23.42 -8.35 7.52
CA ALA A 49 23.40 -8.51 8.97
C ALA A 49 24.07 -9.82 9.42
N TRP A 50 23.90 -10.90 8.66
CA TRP A 50 24.47 -12.22 8.95
C TRP A 50 25.99 -12.29 8.77
N LEU A 51 26.54 -11.66 7.73
CA LEU A 51 27.99 -11.60 7.48
C LEU A 51 28.78 -10.85 8.57
N GLY A 52 28.09 -10.27 9.54
CA GLY A 52 28.66 -9.56 10.68
C GLY A 52 28.98 -8.13 10.30
N HIS A 53 28.49 -7.18 11.10
CA HIS A 53 28.74 -5.74 10.93
C HIS A 53 30.24 -5.42 10.81
N PRO A 54 30.75 -4.93 9.67
CA PRO A 54 32.00 -4.18 9.67
C PRO A 54 31.72 -2.76 10.16
N LYS A 55 31.22 -2.57 11.40
CA LYS A 55 30.93 -1.27 12.04
C LYS A 55 30.13 -0.20 11.22
N ALA A 56 29.62 -0.52 10.03
CA ALA A 56 29.13 0.45 9.04
C ALA A 56 27.61 0.47 8.89
N ILE A 57 26.87 0.24 10.00
CA ILE A 57 25.52 0.78 10.09
C ILE A 57 25.52 2.04 10.96
N TYR A 58 26.34 2.11 12.02
CA TYR A 58 26.79 3.35 12.69
C TYR A 58 28.10 3.04 13.46
N SER A 59 29.19 3.75 13.20
CA SER A 59 30.48 3.59 13.92
C SER A 59 30.74 4.78 14.84
N ASN A 60 30.66 4.58 16.16
CA ASN A 60 31.28 5.48 17.14
C ASN A 60 32.62 4.89 17.62
N CYS A 61 33.69 5.67 17.42
CA CYS A 61 35.00 5.67 18.12
C CYS A 61 35.82 4.35 18.11
N THR A 62 37.13 4.30 17.90
CA THR A 62 38.21 5.30 17.96
C THR A 62 39.41 4.71 17.20
N LEU A 63 40.15 5.58 16.48
CA LEU A 63 41.43 5.34 15.77
C LEU A 63 42.57 4.91 16.74
N PRO A 64 43.74 4.38 16.28
CA PRO A 64 44.64 5.01 15.29
C PRO A 64 45.29 4.00 14.31
N THR A 65 45.85 4.31 13.13
CA THR A 65 46.60 5.47 12.63
C THR A 65 46.86 5.21 11.14
N ALA A 66 46.79 6.23 10.28
CA ALA A 66 47.80 6.56 9.26
C ALA A 66 47.19 7.38 8.10
N ILE A 67 47.51 8.68 8.14
CA ILE A 67 47.92 9.51 7.00
C ILE A 67 46.89 9.67 5.86
N GLY A 68 46.24 10.84 5.90
CA GLY A 68 46.09 11.65 4.68
C GLY A 68 44.83 11.41 3.86
N THR A 69 43.66 11.69 4.41
CA THR A 69 42.58 12.39 3.70
C THR A 69 41.52 12.82 4.73
N GLN A 70 41.27 14.12 4.79
CA GLN A 70 40.28 14.71 5.67
C GLN A 70 38.87 14.42 5.15
N GLY A 71 38.02 13.87 6.02
CA GLY A 71 36.59 14.15 6.05
C GLY A 71 35.71 13.60 4.92
N ALA A 72 35.62 12.27 4.78
CA ALA A 72 34.40 11.68 4.21
C ALA A 72 33.43 11.36 5.37
N PRO A 73 32.24 11.98 5.45
CA PRO A 73 31.24 11.59 6.43
C PRO A 73 30.83 10.15 6.17
N PHE A 74 30.61 9.39 7.25
CA PHE A 74 30.14 8.00 7.25
C PHE A 74 29.08 7.74 6.17
N SER A 75 29.48 7.17 5.03
CA SER A 75 28.51 6.75 4.02
C SER A 75 27.86 5.47 4.53
N PRO A 76 26.51 5.42 4.64
CA PRO A 76 25.85 4.17 4.94
C PRO A 76 26.20 3.15 3.85
N PHE A 77 26.44 1.89 4.26
CA PHE A 77 26.74 0.80 3.31
C PHE A 77 25.65 0.66 2.23
N PHE A 78 24.41 1.03 2.58
CA PHE A 78 23.29 1.14 1.65
C PHE A 78 22.85 2.59 1.47
N ASP A 79 22.62 2.99 0.23
CA ASP A 79 22.01 4.28 -0.07
C ASP A 79 20.51 4.25 0.30
N LYS A 80 20.21 4.83 1.46
CA LYS A 80 18.84 4.91 2.01
C LYS A 80 17.89 5.66 1.08
N GLU A 81 18.37 6.71 0.42
CA GLU A 81 17.54 7.52 -0.47
C GLU A 81 17.27 6.78 -1.77
N ALA A 82 18.25 6.07 -2.31
CA ALA A 82 18.04 5.20 -3.47
C ALA A 82 17.05 4.06 -3.15
N ILE A 83 17.17 3.40 -2.00
CA ILE A 83 16.23 2.34 -1.58
C ILE A 83 14.83 2.92 -1.34
N SER A 84 14.72 4.07 -0.67
CA SER A 84 13.43 4.74 -0.49
C SER A 84 12.78 5.05 -1.85
N ARG A 85 13.52 5.70 -2.77
CA ARG A 85 13.05 5.98 -4.13
C ARG A 85 12.67 4.71 -4.89
N CYS A 86 13.43 3.64 -4.74
CA CYS A 86 13.13 2.34 -5.32
C CYS A 86 11.78 1.81 -4.81
N ILE A 87 11.53 1.84 -3.50
CA ILE A 87 10.25 1.38 -2.91
C ILE A 87 9.06 2.22 -3.42
N PHE A 88 9.19 3.55 -3.43
CA PHE A 88 8.18 4.43 -4.02
C PHE A 88 8.02 4.19 -5.53
N GLY A 89 9.11 3.88 -6.22
CA GLY A 89 9.13 3.49 -7.64
C GLY A 89 8.33 2.20 -7.90
N MET A 90 8.51 1.17 -7.06
CA MET A 90 7.73 -0.07 -7.12
C MET A 90 6.23 0.22 -6.92
N ALA A 91 5.90 0.96 -5.86
CA ALA A 91 4.51 1.34 -5.58
C ALA A 91 3.91 2.12 -6.75
N ARG A 92 4.67 3.02 -7.39
CA ARG A 92 4.22 3.78 -8.57
C ARG A 92 4.04 2.88 -9.80
N LYS A 93 4.95 1.94 -10.04
CA LYS A 93 4.92 1.02 -11.19
C LYS A 93 3.71 0.09 -11.13
N ASP A 94 3.47 -0.53 -9.98
CA ASP A 94 2.30 -1.38 -9.74
C ASP A 94 1.05 -0.57 -9.35
N LYS A 95 1.14 0.77 -9.40
CA LYS A 95 0.15 1.78 -8.99
C LYS A 95 -0.15 1.79 -7.49
N TYR A 96 0.08 0.68 -6.79
CA TYR A 96 -0.16 0.50 -5.36
C TYR A 96 0.91 -0.39 -4.75
N LEU A 97 1.30 -0.06 -3.52
CA LEU A 97 2.25 -0.88 -2.77
C LEU A 97 1.69 -2.29 -2.54
N TYR A 98 0.41 -2.42 -2.18
CA TYR A 98 -0.18 -3.72 -1.90
C TYR A 98 -0.30 -4.66 -3.11
N ARG A 99 -0.09 -4.16 -4.33
CA ARG A 99 -0.04 -4.97 -5.55
C ARG A 99 1.37 -5.48 -5.85
N VAL A 100 2.38 -4.88 -5.23
CA VAL A 100 3.76 -5.35 -5.34
C VAL A 100 3.84 -6.69 -4.61
N LYS A 101 4.39 -7.71 -5.27
CA LYS A 101 4.60 -9.02 -4.65
C LYS A 101 5.53 -8.89 -3.44
N ASP A 102 5.18 -9.52 -2.33
CA ASP A 102 5.96 -9.52 -1.08
C ASP A 102 6.14 -8.13 -0.43
N TRP A 103 5.27 -7.16 -0.74
CA TRP A 103 5.39 -5.78 -0.26
C TRP A 103 5.49 -5.64 1.27
N LEU A 104 4.91 -6.56 2.05
CA LEU A 104 5.02 -6.54 3.52
C LEU A 104 6.45 -6.69 4.02
N LEU A 105 7.33 -7.37 3.27
CA LEU A 105 8.75 -7.47 3.62
C LEU A 105 9.44 -6.10 3.64
N LEU A 106 8.89 -5.12 2.91
CA LEU A 106 9.39 -3.75 2.92
C LEU A 106 9.25 -3.09 4.30
N ALA A 107 8.38 -3.59 5.18
CA ALA A 107 8.26 -3.09 6.56
C ALA A 107 9.53 -3.40 7.35
N LEU A 108 10.08 -4.59 7.16
CA LEU A 108 11.33 -5.01 7.79
C LEU A 108 12.53 -4.28 7.18
N VAL A 109 12.49 -4.03 5.86
CA VAL A 109 13.50 -3.21 5.18
C VAL A 109 13.48 -1.78 5.71
N ALA A 110 12.30 -1.17 5.80
CA ALA A 110 12.11 0.19 6.25
C ALA A 110 12.49 0.36 7.72
N GLU A 111 12.17 -0.60 8.59
CA GLU A 111 12.61 -0.58 9.99
C GLU A 111 14.13 -0.63 10.10
N LYS A 112 14.78 -1.60 9.45
CA LYS A 112 16.25 -1.75 9.49
C LYS A 112 16.98 -0.50 9.00
N LEU A 113 16.44 0.16 7.97
CA LEU A 113 17.03 1.37 7.39
C LEU A 113 16.54 2.68 8.04
N ARG A 114 15.56 2.60 8.95
CA ARG A 114 14.86 3.73 9.59
C ARG A 114 14.17 4.68 8.61
N LEU A 115 13.50 4.12 7.60
CA LEU A 115 12.75 4.87 6.57
C LEU A 115 11.33 5.17 7.05
N GLN A 116 11.13 6.29 7.72
CA GLN A 116 9.83 6.64 8.32
C GLN A 116 8.71 6.84 7.28
N ASP A 117 9.01 7.49 6.16
CA ASP A 117 8.02 7.72 5.10
C ASP A 117 7.53 6.40 4.48
N VAL A 118 8.42 5.43 4.35
CA VAL A 118 8.08 4.09 3.86
C VAL A 118 7.27 3.32 4.90
N MET A 119 7.61 3.43 6.19
CA MET A 119 6.81 2.84 7.27
C MET A 119 5.38 3.40 7.27
N GLN A 120 5.22 4.71 7.07
CA GLN A 120 3.90 5.34 6.96
C GLN A 120 3.14 4.84 5.72
N LEU A 121 3.79 4.76 4.56
CA LEU A 121 3.19 4.21 3.34
C LEU A 121 2.68 2.78 3.56
N ILE A 122 3.47 1.92 4.22
CA ILE A 122 3.11 0.53 4.51
C ILE A 122 1.90 0.49 5.44
N ARG A 123 1.90 1.32 6.49
CA ARG A 123 0.79 1.43 7.44
C ARG A 123 -0.51 1.83 6.73
N ASP A 124 -0.42 2.81 5.84
CA ASP A 124 -1.57 3.29 5.05
C ASP A 124 -2.11 2.21 4.10
N ASN A 125 -1.25 1.36 3.56
CA ASN A 125 -1.70 0.25 2.72
C ASN A 125 -2.24 -0.92 3.56
N LEU A 126 -1.72 -1.13 4.77
CA LEU A 126 -2.16 -2.20 5.66
C LEU A 126 -3.61 -2.00 6.14
N CYS A 127 -4.07 -0.77 6.31
CA CYS A 127 -5.44 -0.50 6.73
C CYS A 127 -6.47 -1.02 5.72
N LEU A 128 -6.10 -1.14 4.44
CA LEU A 128 -6.98 -1.67 3.40
C LEU A 128 -7.38 -3.13 3.65
N PHE A 129 -6.56 -3.87 4.40
CA PHE A 129 -6.76 -5.28 4.68
C PHE A 129 -7.27 -5.58 6.10
N CYS A 130 -7.48 -4.55 6.92
CA CYS A 130 -7.96 -4.70 8.30
C CYS A 130 -9.48 -4.86 8.36
N ARG A 131 -9.95 -5.84 9.15
CA ARG A 131 -11.37 -5.92 9.57
C ARG A 131 -11.59 -5.06 10.80
N ALA A 132 -12.85 -4.71 11.09
CA ALA A 132 -13.20 -3.81 12.20
C ALA A 132 -12.67 -4.29 13.58
N ASP A 133 -12.49 -5.60 13.75
CA ASP A 133 -12.13 -6.26 15.00
C ASP A 133 -10.87 -7.13 14.91
N LYS A 134 -10.26 -7.29 13.73
CA LYS A 134 -9.10 -8.21 13.53
C LYS A 134 -7.78 -7.46 13.42
N ARG A 135 -6.82 -7.90 14.23
CA ARG A 135 -5.40 -7.47 14.20
C ARG A 135 -4.47 -8.51 13.57
N GLU A 136 -5.04 -9.55 12.97
CA GLU A 136 -4.33 -10.70 12.43
C GLU A 136 -3.90 -10.47 10.97
N LEU A 137 -2.99 -11.33 10.49
CA LEU A 137 -2.52 -11.30 9.10
C LEU A 137 -3.69 -11.46 8.13
N PRO A 138 -3.84 -10.57 7.14
CA PRO A 138 -4.81 -10.78 6.05
C PRO A 138 -4.52 -12.07 5.30
N GLU A 139 -5.55 -12.87 5.00
CA GLU A 139 -5.38 -14.15 4.32
C GLU A 139 -4.68 -14.02 2.96
N GLU A 140 -4.92 -12.94 2.23
CA GLU A 140 -4.30 -12.65 0.93
C GLU A 140 -2.79 -12.37 1.04
N ALA A 141 -2.35 -11.96 2.23
CA ALA A 141 -0.94 -11.76 2.52
C ALA A 141 -0.25 -13.04 3.02
N ARG A 142 -1.01 -14.10 3.34
CA ARG A 142 -0.47 -15.36 3.89
C ARG A 142 0.47 -16.07 2.91
N ASP A 143 0.24 -15.94 1.60
CA ASP A 143 1.14 -16.48 0.58
C ASP A 143 2.36 -15.58 0.29
N CYS A 144 2.31 -14.32 0.74
CA CYS A 144 3.34 -13.31 0.50
C CYS A 144 4.40 -13.26 1.63
N ILE A 145 4.04 -13.67 2.85
CA ILE A 145 4.92 -13.57 4.01
C ILE A 145 4.84 -14.83 4.89
N LYS A 146 5.99 -15.25 5.45
CA LYS A 146 6.05 -16.36 6.40
C LYS A 146 5.57 -15.91 7.78
N ASP A 147 4.99 -16.81 8.57
CA ASP A 147 4.48 -16.53 9.93
C ASP A 147 5.51 -15.83 10.83
N ARG A 148 6.78 -16.23 10.75
CA ARG A 148 7.86 -15.59 11.50
C ARG A 148 8.08 -14.13 11.10
N ASP A 149 8.08 -13.85 9.81
CA ASP A 149 8.31 -12.50 9.30
C ASP A 149 7.08 -11.62 9.61
N TRP A 150 5.88 -12.21 9.61
CA TRP A 150 4.68 -11.55 10.13
C TRP A 150 4.79 -11.20 11.62
N ALA A 151 5.26 -12.12 12.47
CA ALA A 151 5.47 -11.84 13.89
C ALA A 151 6.45 -10.67 14.11
N ARG A 152 7.47 -10.54 13.25
CA ARG A 152 8.38 -9.38 13.26
C ARG A 152 7.65 -8.09 12.91
N ILE A 153 6.81 -8.10 11.87
CA ILE A 153 6.00 -6.93 11.48
C ILE A 153 5.03 -6.53 12.60
N GLN A 154 4.41 -7.48 13.29
CA GLN A 154 3.53 -7.19 14.43
C GLN A 154 4.29 -6.47 15.56
N ASN A 155 5.54 -6.87 15.83
CA ASN A 155 6.40 -6.20 16.81
C ASN A 155 6.79 -4.78 16.42
N LEU A 156 6.63 -4.38 15.15
CA LEU A 156 6.85 -3.00 14.72
C LEU A 156 5.74 -2.05 15.17
N GLY A 157 4.63 -2.55 15.72
CA GLY A 157 3.52 -1.72 16.17
C GLY A 157 2.78 -1.01 15.03
N LEU A 158 2.89 -1.53 13.80
CA LEU A 158 2.17 -0.98 12.63
C LEU A 158 0.65 -1.17 12.73
N ILE A 159 0.19 -2.05 13.63
CA ILE A 159 -1.23 -2.33 13.90
C ILE A 159 -1.58 -1.73 15.27
N ASP A 160 -2.24 -0.58 15.26
CA ASP A 160 -2.68 0.12 16.46
C ASP A 160 -4.07 0.76 16.26
N ASN A 161 -4.54 1.51 17.26
CA ASN A 161 -5.85 2.16 17.20
C ASN A 161 -5.93 3.24 16.11
N ALA A 162 -4.81 3.87 15.76
CA ALA A 162 -4.78 4.86 14.68
C ALA A 162 -4.94 4.19 13.30
N LEU A 163 -4.43 2.96 13.12
CA LEU A 163 -4.74 2.17 11.92
C LEU A 163 -6.24 1.87 11.79
N LEU A 164 -6.88 1.48 12.88
CA LEU A 164 -8.33 1.21 12.91
C LEU A 164 -9.15 2.48 12.62
N SER A 165 -8.74 3.61 13.21
CA SER A 165 -9.36 4.92 12.93
C SER A 165 -9.25 5.29 11.44
N LYS A 166 -8.09 5.02 10.83
CA LYS A 166 -7.87 5.25 9.40
C LYS A 166 -8.72 4.32 8.52
N ARG A 167 -8.87 3.05 8.92
CA ARG A 167 -9.80 2.11 8.27
C ARG A 167 -11.24 2.62 8.32
N GLU A 168 -11.71 3.07 9.49
CA GLU A 168 -13.07 3.62 9.66
C GLU A 168 -13.28 4.84 8.77
N PHE A 169 -12.29 5.72 8.70
CA PHE A 169 -12.32 6.87 7.79
C PHE A 169 -12.51 6.44 6.33
N TYR A 170 -11.77 5.45 5.84
CA TYR A 170 -11.95 4.96 4.47
C TYR A 170 -13.35 4.38 4.24
N VAL A 171 -13.85 3.57 5.17
CA VAL A 171 -15.20 3.00 5.06
C VAL A 171 -16.25 4.10 5.02
N ASP A 172 -16.18 5.10 5.90
CA ASP A 172 -17.12 6.23 5.89
C ASP A 172 -17.06 7.00 4.56
N LYS A 173 -15.87 7.29 4.05
CA LYS A 173 -15.69 7.97 2.76
C LYS A 173 -16.30 7.19 1.61
N ILE A 174 -16.08 5.88 1.57
CA ILE A 174 -16.64 5.01 0.52
C ILE A 174 -18.16 4.97 0.59
N PHE A 175 -18.74 4.71 1.76
CA PHE A 175 -20.18 4.69 1.93
C PHE A 175 -20.83 6.05 1.66
N LYS A 176 -20.17 7.15 2.04
CA LYS A 176 -20.63 8.51 1.71
C LYS A 176 -20.63 8.75 0.21
N GLY A 177 -19.59 8.32 -0.51
CA GLY A 177 -19.55 8.38 -1.97
C GLY A 177 -20.69 7.59 -2.62
N LEU A 178 -20.94 6.36 -2.16
CA LEU A 178 -22.05 5.53 -2.63
C LEU A 178 -23.43 6.16 -2.33
N ARG A 179 -23.60 6.81 -1.17
CA ARG A 179 -24.84 7.53 -0.80
C ARG A 179 -25.09 8.71 -1.72
N LEU A 180 -24.06 9.51 -1.99
CA LEU A 180 -24.15 10.64 -2.92
C LEU A 180 -24.51 10.16 -4.33
N LEU A 181 -23.92 9.04 -4.76
CA LEU A 181 -24.25 8.44 -6.05
C LEU A 181 -25.68 7.90 -6.11
N SER A 182 -26.13 7.16 -5.08
CA SER A 182 -27.52 6.70 -4.96
C SER A 182 -28.50 7.86 -5.05
N HIS A 183 -28.22 8.93 -4.29
CA HIS A 183 -29.03 10.14 -4.28
C HIS A 183 -29.06 10.82 -5.66
N GLN A 184 -27.91 10.95 -6.33
CA GLN A 184 -27.84 11.52 -7.67
C GLN A 184 -28.66 10.73 -8.70
N VAL A 185 -28.51 9.40 -8.71
CA VAL A 185 -29.22 8.52 -9.67
C VAL A 185 -30.73 8.60 -9.46
N LEU A 186 -31.20 8.65 -8.21
CA LEU A 186 -32.62 8.85 -7.89
C LEU A 186 -33.14 10.22 -8.34
N TYR A 187 -32.39 11.30 -8.08
CA TYR A 187 -32.77 12.67 -8.46
C TYR A 187 -32.92 12.81 -9.97
N PHE A 188 -31.95 12.32 -10.74
CA PHE A 188 -31.99 12.40 -12.20
C PHE A 188 -33.10 11.53 -12.81
N ASN A 189 -33.34 10.34 -12.28
CA ASN A 189 -34.49 9.53 -12.70
C ASN A 189 -35.84 10.21 -12.39
N GLY A 190 -35.90 11.00 -11.32
CA GLY A 190 -37.07 11.82 -10.96
C GLY A 190 -37.20 13.13 -11.74
N GLY A 191 -36.25 13.46 -12.62
CA GLY A 191 -36.24 14.73 -13.37
C GLY A 191 -35.89 15.96 -12.52
N ILE A 192 -35.30 15.78 -11.34
CA ILE A 192 -34.98 16.86 -10.40
C ILE A 192 -33.52 17.30 -10.63
N LEU A 193 -33.33 18.58 -10.90
CA LEU A 193 -32.00 19.17 -11.05
C LEU A 193 -31.40 19.50 -9.66
N PRO A 194 -30.12 19.16 -9.41
CA PRO A 194 -29.45 19.53 -8.18
C PRO A 194 -29.21 21.05 -8.14
N ASN A 195 -29.27 21.63 -6.94
CA ASN A 195 -28.78 23.00 -6.73
C ASN A 195 -27.23 23.04 -6.73
N GLU A 196 -26.67 24.23 -6.76
CA GLU A 196 -25.22 24.44 -6.87
C GLU A 196 -24.44 23.78 -5.72
N SER A 197 -24.93 23.87 -4.47
CA SER A 197 -24.27 23.26 -3.31
C SER A 197 -24.21 21.73 -3.39
N ILE A 198 -25.31 21.09 -3.80
CA ILE A 198 -25.38 19.64 -3.99
C ILE A 198 -24.48 19.22 -5.15
N PHE A 199 -24.48 19.97 -6.25
CA PHE A 199 -23.64 19.70 -7.40
C PHE A 199 -22.14 19.79 -7.05
N ASN A 200 -21.73 20.81 -6.28
CA ASN A 200 -20.35 20.93 -5.80
C ASN A 200 -19.96 19.73 -4.93
N THR A 201 -20.85 19.29 -4.04
CA THR A 201 -20.62 18.07 -3.22
C THR A 201 -20.44 16.82 -4.09
N TYR A 202 -21.19 16.70 -5.19
CA TYR A 202 -20.99 15.61 -6.15
C TYR A 202 -19.66 15.71 -6.90
N GLN A 203 -19.22 16.92 -7.24
CA GLN A 203 -17.92 17.13 -7.87
C GLN A 203 -16.77 16.77 -6.94
N ASP A 204 -16.85 17.16 -5.67
CA ASP A 204 -15.84 16.86 -4.65
C ASP A 204 -15.62 15.36 -4.50
N TYR A 205 -16.71 14.58 -4.50
CA TYR A 205 -16.69 13.12 -4.45
C TYR A 205 -16.52 12.44 -5.82
N ARG A 206 -16.33 13.23 -6.89
CA ARG A 206 -16.25 12.77 -8.28
C ARG A 206 -17.41 11.86 -8.71
N VAL A 207 -18.59 12.04 -8.12
CA VAL A 207 -19.82 11.34 -8.54
C VAL A 207 -20.65 12.17 -9.52
N ALA A 208 -20.27 13.42 -9.80
CA ALA A 208 -20.93 14.24 -10.81
C ALA A 208 -20.89 13.59 -12.20
N ALA A 209 -22.02 13.56 -12.89
CA ALA A 209 -22.09 13.06 -14.26
C ALA A 209 -21.19 13.90 -15.17
N CYS A 210 -20.30 13.23 -15.90
CA CYS A 210 -19.45 13.84 -16.91
C CYS A 210 -20.15 13.86 -18.28
N SER A 211 -19.65 14.68 -19.21
CA SER A 211 -20.18 14.76 -20.59
C SER A 211 -20.10 13.46 -21.39
N TYR A 212 -19.26 12.52 -20.96
CA TYR A 212 -19.01 11.23 -21.63
C TYR A 212 -19.63 10.04 -20.88
N CYS A 213 -20.24 10.30 -19.72
CA CYS A 213 -20.73 9.28 -18.82
C CYS A 213 -22.09 8.81 -19.30
N ARG A 214 -22.25 7.50 -19.45
CA ARG A 214 -23.58 6.94 -19.65
C ARG A 214 -24.37 7.04 -18.34
N SER A 215 -25.64 7.44 -18.41
CA SER A 215 -26.54 7.42 -17.26
C SER A 215 -26.68 6.00 -16.72
N LEU A 216 -26.33 5.82 -15.45
CA LEU A 216 -26.64 4.62 -14.69
C LEU A 216 -28.13 4.62 -14.33
N SER A 217 -28.84 3.53 -14.58
CA SER A 217 -30.24 3.45 -14.17
C SER A 217 -30.35 3.18 -12.66
N SER A 218 -31.33 3.79 -12.00
CA SER A 218 -31.60 3.55 -10.58
C SER A 218 -31.82 2.07 -10.29
N ASP A 219 -32.58 1.38 -11.12
CA ASP A 219 -32.94 -0.02 -10.87
C ASP A 219 -31.73 -0.94 -10.98
N GLU A 220 -30.85 -0.73 -11.96
CA GLU A 220 -29.60 -1.50 -12.08
C GLU A 220 -28.67 -1.20 -10.90
N PHE A 221 -28.49 0.08 -10.55
CA PHE A 221 -27.60 0.46 -9.46
C PHE A 221 -28.01 -0.12 -8.11
N HIS A 222 -29.28 0.02 -7.74
CA HIS A 222 -29.78 -0.50 -6.46
C HIS A 222 -29.78 -2.03 -6.42
N ARG A 223 -30.03 -2.70 -7.56
CA ARG A 223 -29.91 -4.16 -7.66
C ARG A 223 -28.47 -4.62 -7.42
N GLU A 224 -27.50 -3.91 -7.97
CA GLU A 224 -26.07 -4.21 -7.76
C GLU A 224 -25.67 -3.96 -6.30
N LEU A 225 -26.12 -2.87 -5.67
CA LEU A 225 -25.89 -2.62 -4.24
C LEU A 225 -26.46 -3.72 -3.35
N ILE A 226 -27.68 -4.20 -3.64
CA ILE A 226 -28.30 -5.31 -2.91
C ILE A 226 -27.50 -6.60 -3.11
N SER A 227 -27.10 -6.89 -4.35
CA SER A 227 -26.31 -8.08 -4.69
C SER A 227 -24.95 -8.09 -3.98
N ALA A 228 -24.33 -6.93 -3.87
CA ALA A 228 -23.08 -6.72 -3.13
C ALA A 228 -23.26 -6.65 -1.59
N ARG A 229 -24.50 -6.75 -1.08
CA ARG A 229 -24.85 -6.60 0.35
C ARG A 229 -24.43 -5.25 0.95
N LEU A 230 -24.44 -4.21 0.13
CA LEU A 230 -24.12 -2.83 0.53
C LEU A 230 -25.39 -2.00 0.80
N TRP A 231 -26.58 -2.57 0.58
CA TRP A 231 -27.86 -1.94 0.89
C TRP A 231 -28.46 -2.47 2.21
N PRO A 232 -28.95 -1.60 3.12
CA PRO A 232 -28.85 -0.13 3.06
C PRO A 232 -27.40 0.34 3.26
N LEU A 233 -27.08 1.52 2.72
CA LEU A 233 -25.74 2.11 2.76
C LEU A 233 -25.34 2.51 4.20
N CYS A 234 -24.93 1.53 5.01
CA CYS A 234 -24.63 1.66 6.43
C CYS A 234 -23.16 1.33 6.72
N ALA A 235 -22.32 2.37 6.83
CA ALA A 235 -20.90 2.24 7.14
C ALA A 235 -20.64 1.53 8.48
N GLU A 236 -21.43 1.87 9.50
CA GLU A 236 -21.31 1.34 10.86
C GLU A 236 -21.49 -0.18 10.95
N THR A 237 -22.26 -0.76 10.02
CA THR A 237 -22.52 -2.21 9.97
C THR A 237 -21.47 -2.96 9.16
N TYR A 238 -20.56 -2.26 8.46
CA TYR A 238 -19.57 -2.89 7.61
C TYR A 238 -18.36 -3.35 8.44
N GLN A 239 -18.26 -4.67 8.66
CA GLN A 239 -17.19 -5.29 9.47
C GLN A 239 -16.02 -5.84 8.65
N GLU A 240 -16.22 -6.00 7.34
CA GLU A 240 -15.23 -6.57 6.42
C GLU A 240 -14.10 -5.57 6.07
N ARG A 241 -13.19 -5.98 5.18
CA ARG A 241 -11.99 -5.20 4.84
C ARG A 241 -12.32 -4.11 3.82
N VAL A 242 -11.58 -3.01 3.86
CA VAL A 242 -11.76 -1.91 2.88
C VAL A 242 -11.50 -2.41 1.46
N ILE A 243 -10.53 -3.31 1.27
CA ILE A 243 -10.20 -3.87 -0.06
C ILE A 243 -11.36 -4.69 -0.64
N ASP A 244 -12.12 -5.42 0.19
CA ASP A 244 -13.29 -6.17 -0.26
C ASP A 244 -14.40 -5.21 -0.73
N LEU A 245 -14.56 -4.09 -0.03
CA LEU A 245 -15.50 -3.04 -0.42
C LEU A 245 -15.10 -2.40 -1.77
N LEU A 246 -13.81 -2.10 -1.96
CA LEU A 246 -13.30 -1.57 -3.23
C LEU A 246 -13.49 -2.57 -4.38
N HIS A 247 -13.26 -3.86 -4.14
CA HIS A 247 -13.52 -4.91 -5.12
C HIS A 247 -15.01 -5.05 -5.43
N ALA A 248 -15.89 -5.00 -4.43
CA ALA A 248 -17.34 -5.04 -4.66
C ALA A 248 -17.80 -3.87 -5.56
N ILE A 249 -17.31 -2.65 -5.31
CA ILE A 249 -17.61 -1.47 -6.15
C ILE A 249 -17.10 -1.66 -7.57
N ARG A 250 -15.89 -2.22 -7.73
CA ARG A 250 -15.33 -2.53 -9.03
C ARG A 250 -16.15 -3.57 -9.78
N ASP A 251 -16.56 -4.65 -9.12
CA ASP A 251 -17.38 -5.69 -9.74
C ASP A 251 -18.75 -5.13 -10.18
N MET A 252 -19.35 -4.25 -9.39
CA MET A 252 -20.57 -3.54 -9.78
C MET A 252 -20.33 -2.65 -11.00
N GLU A 253 -19.19 -1.95 -11.04
CA GLU A 253 -18.79 -1.11 -12.17
C GLU A 253 -18.63 -1.94 -13.45
N GLU A 254 -17.86 -3.03 -13.40
CA GLU A 254 -17.62 -3.91 -14.55
C GLU A 254 -18.93 -4.54 -15.06
N ARG A 255 -19.87 -4.92 -14.18
CA ARG A 255 -21.19 -5.45 -14.59
C ARG A 255 -22.13 -4.41 -15.16
N THR A 256 -22.03 -3.14 -14.74
CA THR A 256 -22.87 -2.04 -15.22
C THR A 256 -22.33 -1.38 -16.49
N LEU A 257 -21.08 -1.66 -16.87
CA LEU A 257 -20.50 -1.24 -18.14
C LEU A 257 -21.02 -2.08 -19.32
N VAL A 258 -22.18 -1.68 -19.86
CA VAL A 258 -22.69 -2.25 -21.13
C VAL A 258 -22.36 -1.28 -22.27
N ARG A 259 -21.28 -1.57 -23.02
CA ARG A 259 -20.85 -0.91 -24.30
C ARG A 259 -20.12 0.45 -24.22
N GLY A 260 -19.66 0.90 -23.05
CA GLY A 260 -18.89 2.15 -22.90
C GLY A 260 -17.68 1.99 -21.98
N HIS A 261 -16.85 3.04 -21.88
CA HIS A 261 -15.64 3.06 -21.03
C HIS A 261 -15.80 3.87 -19.74
N CYS A 262 -16.96 4.48 -19.48
CA CYS A 262 -17.15 5.36 -18.33
C CYS A 262 -18.61 5.43 -17.86
N ASN A 263 -18.82 5.32 -16.55
CA ASN A 263 -20.04 5.68 -15.85
C ASN A 263 -19.70 6.37 -14.50
N GLN A 264 -20.70 6.79 -13.73
CA GLN A 264 -20.45 7.44 -12.43
C GLN A 264 -19.81 6.52 -11.38
N LEU A 265 -20.01 5.20 -11.49
CA LEU A 265 -19.29 4.22 -10.66
C LEU A 265 -17.80 4.19 -11.01
N THR A 266 -17.43 4.32 -12.28
CA THR A 266 -16.03 4.44 -12.73
C THR A 266 -15.36 5.64 -12.05
N HIS A 267 -16.01 6.80 -12.06
CA HIS A 267 -15.45 8.00 -11.42
C HIS A 267 -15.38 7.91 -9.91
N LEU A 268 -16.42 7.36 -9.27
CA LEU A 268 -16.41 7.12 -7.83
C LEU A 268 -15.29 6.15 -7.46
N TYR A 269 -15.17 5.03 -8.17
CA TYR A 269 -14.13 4.04 -7.94
C TYR A 269 -12.74 4.67 -8.09
N ASP A 270 -12.48 5.39 -9.18
CA ASP A 270 -11.20 6.07 -9.41
C ASP A 270 -10.89 7.11 -8.32
N HIS A 271 -11.90 7.83 -7.83
CA HIS A 271 -11.75 8.80 -6.76
C HIS A 271 -11.46 8.16 -5.40
N LEU A 272 -12.24 7.15 -5.01
CA LEU A 272 -12.02 6.40 -3.78
C LEU A 272 -10.63 5.75 -3.79
N ARG A 273 -10.24 5.25 -4.95
CA ARG A 273 -8.92 4.69 -5.22
C ARG A 273 -7.81 5.73 -5.11
N GLN A 274 -8.04 7.00 -5.48
CA GLN A 274 -7.09 8.10 -5.26
C GLN A 274 -7.00 8.50 -3.79
N ILE A 275 -8.14 8.56 -3.07
CA ILE A 275 -8.16 8.85 -1.63
C ILE A 275 -7.38 7.77 -0.84
N CYS A 276 -7.48 6.51 -1.27
CA CYS A 276 -6.67 5.42 -0.70
C CYS A 276 -5.18 5.50 -1.05
N ALA A 277 -4.76 6.44 -1.91
CA ALA A 277 -3.39 6.57 -2.41
C ALA A 277 -2.68 7.85 -1.95
N GLU A 278 -3.42 8.89 -1.53
CA GLU A 278 -2.81 10.13 -1.05
C GLU A 278 -2.33 9.96 0.40
N PRO A 279 -1.04 10.20 0.69
CA PRO A 279 -0.62 10.38 2.08
C PRO A 279 -1.36 11.59 2.63
N GLU A 280 -2.01 11.43 3.79
CA GLU A 280 -2.69 12.53 4.49
C GLU A 280 -1.70 13.69 4.65
N ARG A 281 -2.06 14.86 4.09
CA ARG A 281 -1.27 16.10 4.20
C ARG A 281 -1.35 16.69 5.60
#